data_AF-A0A232LSC5-F1
#
_entry.id   AF-A0A232LSC5-F1
#
_cell.length_a   1.000
_cell.length_b   1.000
_cell.length_c   1.000
_cell.angle_alpha   90.00
_cell.angle_beta   90.00
_cell.angle_gamma   90.00
#
_symmetry.space_group_name_H-M   'P 1'
#
loop_
_entity.id
_entity.type
_entity.pdbx_description
1 polymer ?
#
loop_
_entity_poly.entity_id
_entity_poly.type
_entity_poly.pdbx_seq_one_letter_code
_entity_poly.pdbx_strand_id
1 'polypeptide(L)'
;MNGIMPQRSIEENCLTRWYIDTRQLTSTCSSLPLLETLQPSDQVTVKKFYHLADRHMSLASYLLKYYFIHSACRIPWNEITISRTPEPHRRPCFLPASQTRPDGTPIPNVEFNVSHQASLVTLAGCIIPSSCSGLGHADSRGKNTLITGYTSPQPSSSPDPLAAPQVGIDISCADEPSRRSRNPFPTTPQALASFVDVFSEVFSHRELNVMKTIPHWSPDSTTGPTSLEGAIKSQVRLFYAYWALKEAYIKMTGEALLAPWLRELEFTNVTTPEISLPGSNLPGLNGNNQSGQATSITTPSWSESYTGVQTWLYGKKMEDLRIEIVAFETDYFVATAARGAGLGAGSQVAGATDPWRELEKIDILKDIAPCAQGQCQCCLSQQI
;
A
#
# COMPACT_ATOMS: atom_id res chain seq x y z
N MET A 1 -16.23 -34.49 -7.72
CA MET A 1 -16.94 -33.32 -7.18
C MET A 1 -16.01 -32.13 -7.38
N ASN A 2 -16.18 -31.41 -8.50
CA ASN A 2 -15.36 -30.23 -8.79
C ASN A 2 -15.82 -29.12 -7.86
N GLY A 3 -15.06 -28.87 -6.79
CA GLY A 3 -15.27 -27.72 -5.94
C GLY A 3 -15.12 -26.46 -6.78
N ILE A 4 -16.23 -25.75 -7.00
CA ILE A 4 -16.23 -24.43 -7.62
C ILE A 4 -15.42 -23.53 -6.70
N MET A 5 -14.19 -23.19 -7.09
CA MET A 5 -13.35 -22.24 -6.37
C MET A 5 -14.05 -20.86 -6.44
N PRO A 6 -14.21 -20.16 -5.31
CA PRO A 6 -14.90 -18.88 -5.30
C PRO A 6 -14.16 -17.87 -6.19
N GLN A 7 -14.89 -17.36 -7.17
CA GLN A 7 -14.42 -16.36 -8.13
C GLN A 7 -14.42 -14.99 -7.45
N ARG A 8 -13.26 -14.35 -7.30
CA ARG A 8 -13.18 -13.02 -6.69
C ARG A 8 -13.67 -11.95 -7.65
N SER A 9 -14.83 -11.37 -7.36
CA SER A 9 -15.29 -10.13 -7.98
C SER A 9 -14.78 -8.93 -7.19
N ILE A 10 -14.06 -8.02 -7.85
CA ILE A 10 -13.79 -6.69 -7.28
C ILE A 10 -15.10 -5.90 -7.37
N GLU A 11 -15.58 -5.43 -6.23
CA GLU A 11 -16.79 -4.62 -6.15
C GLU A 11 -16.53 -3.19 -6.63
N GLU A 12 -17.52 -2.60 -7.29
CA GLU A 12 -17.49 -1.18 -7.65
C GLU A 12 -17.52 -0.30 -6.40
N ASN A 13 -16.95 0.91 -6.49
CA ASN A 13 -16.88 1.89 -5.40
C ASN A 13 -16.16 1.42 -4.13
N CYS A 14 -15.41 0.31 -4.21
CA CYS A 14 -14.56 -0.18 -3.12
C CYS A 14 -13.08 -0.03 -3.46
N LEU A 15 -12.27 0.23 -2.44
CA LEU A 15 -10.83 0.15 -2.50
C LEU A 15 -10.39 -1.25 -2.06
N THR A 16 -10.00 -2.06 -3.04
CA THR A 16 -9.39 -3.38 -2.82
C THR A 16 -7.95 -3.20 -2.35
N ARG A 17 -7.57 -3.84 -1.24
CA ARG A 17 -6.20 -3.82 -0.72
C ARG A 17 -5.70 -5.25 -0.51
N TRP A 18 -4.59 -5.58 -1.16
CA TRP A 18 -4.01 -6.92 -1.14
C TRP A 18 -2.53 -6.88 -0.79
N TYR A 19 -2.03 -7.98 -0.25
CA TYR A 19 -0.60 -8.16 -0.05
C TYR A 19 -0.13 -9.58 -0.32
N ILE A 20 1.14 -9.72 -0.69
CA ILE A 20 1.86 -10.98 -0.81
C ILE A 20 3.06 -10.94 0.13
N ASP A 21 3.20 -11.97 0.95
CA ASP A 21 4.40 -12.23 1.74
C ASP A 21 5.29 -13.25 1.05
N THR A 22 6.44 -12.79 0.57
CA THR A 22 7.39 -13.59 -0.20
C THR A 22 8.43 -14.31 0.67
N ARG A 23 8.39 -14.18 2.01
CA ARG A 23 9.36 -14.84 2.90
C ARG A 23 9.32 -16.35 2.74
N GLN A 24 8.12 -16.93 2.77
CA GLN A 24 7.93 -18.37 2.59
C GLN A 24 8.43 -18.81 1.21
N LEU A 25 7.98 -18.14 0.14
CA LEU A 25 8.42 -18.42 -1.23
C LEU A 25 9.95 -18.40 -1.36
N THR A 26 10.60 -17.38 -0.79
CA THR A 26 12.06 -17.21 -0.87
C THR A 26 12.81 -18.28 -0.09
N SER A 27 12.25 -18.74 1.03
CA SER A 27 12.87 -19.79 1.86
C SER A 27 12.71 -21.20 1.27
N THR A 28 11.65 -21.46 0.49
CA THR A 28 11.29 -22.81 0.04
C THR A 28 11.48 -23.04 -1.46
N CYS A 29 11.61 -21.98 -2.26
CA CYS A 29 11.65 -22.06 -3.71
C CYS A 29 12.86 -21.31 -4.26
N SER A 30 13.62 -21.92 -5.16
CA SER A 30 14.73 -21.28 -5.89
C SER A 30 14.34 -20.81 -7.29
N SER A 31 13.12 -21.13 -7.74
CA SER A 31 12.61 -20.81 -9.07
C SER A 31 11.57 -19.67 -9.03
N LEU A 32 11.12 -19.24 -10.20
CA LEU A 32 10.15 -18.16 -10.35
C LEU A 32 8.80 -18.73 -10.82
N PRO A 33 7.90 -19.12 -9.89
CA PRO A 33 6.63 -19.76 -10.25
C PRO A 33 5.75 -18.82 -11.08
N LEU A 34 5.03 -19.39 -12.05
CA LEU A 34 4.13 -18.65 -12.96
C LEU A 34 4.79 -17.55 -13.81
N LEU A 35 6.11 -17.42 -13.81
CA LEU A 35 6.82 -16.40 -14.58
C LEU A 35 6.44 -16.43 -16.07
N GLU A 36 6.35 -17.62 -16.65
CA GLU A 36 6.02 -17.83 -18.06
C GLU A 36 4.58 -17.43 -18.42
N THR A 37 3.72 -17.15 -17.43
CA THR A 37 2.37 -16.62 -17.63
C THR A 37 2.34 -15.10 -17.82
N LEU A 38 3.44 -14.40 -17.52
CA LEU A 38 3.58 -12.96 -17.72
C LEU A 38 4.00 -12.63 -19.15
N GLN A 39 3.72 -11.41 -19.61
CA GLN A 39 4.24 -10.92 -20.89
C GLN A 39 5.78 -10.98 -20.93
N PRO A 40 6.40 -11.28 -22.09
CA PRO A 40 7.85 -11.45 -22.18
C PRO A 40 8.68 -10.27 -21.65
N SER A 41 8.22 -9.02 -21.85
CA SER A 41 8.86 -7.80 -21.33
C SER A 41 8.86 -7.74 -19.79
N ASP A 42 7.78 -8.21 -19.17
CA ASP A 42 7.65 -8.27 -17.72
C ASP A 42 8.53 -9.38 -17.15
N GLN A 43 8.64 -10.52 -17.83
CA GLN A 43 9.56 -11.60 -17.45
C GLN A 43 11.02 -11.12 -17.43
N VAL A 44 11.44 -10.36 -18.44
CA VAL A 44 12.79 -9.77 -18.50
C VAL A 44 13.01 -8.84 -17.30
N THR A 45 11.99 -8.04 -16.95
CA THR A 45 12.07 -7.14 -15.80
C THR A 45 12.22 -7.89 -14.48
N VAL A 46 11.51 -9.00 -14.30
CA VAL A 46 11.61 -9.85 -13.10
C VAL A 46 12.99 -10.52 -13.02
N LYS A 47 13.52 -11.02 -14.16
CA LYS A 47 14.79 -11.76 -14.22
C LYS A 47 16.03 -10.89 -13.99
N LYS A 48 15.94 -9.55 -14.13
CA LYS A 48 17.11 -8.65 -14.09
C LYS A 48 17.76 -8.48 -12.71
N PHE A 49 17.05 -8.80 -11.63
CA PHE A 49 17.56 -8.59 -10.27
C PHE A 49 18.57 -9.67 -9.88
N TYR A 50 19.66 -9.25 -9.22
CA TYR A 50 20.73 -10.15 -8.81
C TYR A 50 20.27 -11.13 -7.72
N HIS A 51 19.73 -10.60 -6.62
CA HIS A 51 19.27 -11.41 -5.49
C HIS A 51 17.93 -12.09 -5.78
N LEU A 52 17.78 -13.35 -5.34
CA LEU A 52 16.55 -14.12 -5.52
C LEU A 52 15.35 -13.47 -4.81
N ALA A 53 15.55 -12.94 -3.60
CA ALA A 53 14.50 -12.23 -2.86
C ALA A 53 13.91 -11.06 -3.67
N ASP A 54 14.76 -10.29 -4.35
CA ASP A 54 14.32 -9.18 -5.20
C ASP A 54 13.58 -9.67 -6.45
N ARG A 55 14.03 -10.80 -7.05
CA ARG A 55 13.30 -11.45 -8.15
C ARG A 55 11.93 -11.94 -7.70
N HIS A 56 11.80 -12.53 -6.51
CA HIS A 56 10.51 -12.95 -5.96
C HIS A 56 9.58 -11.78 -5.64
N MET A 57 10.09 -10.69 -5.05
CA MET A 57 9.28 -9.49 -4.82
C MET A 57 8.84 -8.87 -6.15
N SER A 58 9.72 -8.81 -7.15
CA SER A 58 9.38 -8.31 -8.48
C SER A 58 8.31 -9.18 -9.15
N LEU A 59 8.47 -10.51 -9.08
CA LEU A 59 7.49 -11.48 -9.58
C LEU A 59 6.13 -11.31 -8.89
N ALA A 60 6.11 -11.27 -7.56
CA ALA A 60 4.90 -11.07 -6.76
C ALA A 60 4.21 -9.74 -7.10
N SER A 61 4.96 -8.65 -7.28
CA SER A 61 4.42 -7.37 -7.75
C SER A 61 3.73 -7.49 -9.11
N TYR A 62 4.34 -8.19 -10.07
CA TYR A 62 3.73 -8.41 -11.38
C TYR A 62 2.48 -9.28 -11.30
N LEU A 63 2.57 -10.43 -10.63
CA LEU A 63 1.43 -11.35 -10.46
C LEU A 63 0.26 -10.66 -9.78
N LEU A 64 0.50 -9.84 -8.75
CA LEU A 64 -0.56 -9.13 -8.03
C LEU A 64 -1.27 -8.08 -8.91
N LYS A 65 -0.51 -7.36 -9.76
CA LYS A 65 -1.08 -6.43 -10.75
C LYS A 65 -1.92 -7.16 -11.80
N TYR A 66 -1.41 -8.25 -12.37
CA TYR A 66 -2.16 -9.06 -13.34
C TYR A 66 -3.43 -9.62 -12.71
N TYR A 67 -3.33 -10.14 -11.47
CA TYR A 67 -4.47 -10.67 -10.75
C TYR A 67 -5.55 -9.61 -10.49
N PHE A 68 -5.15 -8.39 -10.11
CA PHE A 68 -6.07 -7.28 -9.93
C PHE A 68 -6.77 -6.90 -11.25
N ILE A 69 -6.01 -6.70 -12.33
CA ILE A 69 -6.55 -6.35 -13.64
C ILE A 69 -7.49 -7.46 -14.15
N HIS A 70 -7.08 -8.72 -14.06
CA HIS A 70 -7.88 -9.87 -14.46
C HIS A 70 -9.22 -9.91 -13.70
N SER A 71 -9.17 -9.71 -12.38
CA SER A 71 -10.33 -9.81 -11.50
C SER A 71 -11.31 -8.63 -11.65
N ALA A 72 -10.79 -7.42 -11.91
CA ALA A 72 -11.60 -6.23 -12.12
C ALA A 72 -12.17 -6.16 -13.55
N CYS A 73 -11.30 -6.34 -14.55
CA CYS A 73 -11.64 -6.13 -15.95
C CYS A 73 -12.30 -7.35 -16.61
N ARG A 74 -12.17 -8.54 -16.00
CA ARG A 74 -12.62 -9.83 -16.52
C ARG A 74 -12.14 -10.11 -17.95
N ILE A 75 -10.85 -9.87 -18.17
CA ILE A 75 -10.16 -10.14 -19.44
C ILE A 75 -9.19 -11.31 -19.30
N PRO A 76 -8.93 -12.09 -20.38
CA PRO A 76 -7.98 -13.18 -20.35
C PRO A 76 -6.60 -12.74 -19.83
N TRP A 77 -5.98 -13.59 -19.01
CA TRP A 77 -4.71 -13.27 -18.34
C TRP A 77 -3.60 -12.90 -19.34
N ASN A 78 -3.53 -13.60 -20.47
CA ASN A 78 -2.56 -13.38 -21.54
C ASN A 78 -2.82 -12.12 -22.39
N GLU A 79 -3.96 -11.45 -22.23
CA GLU A 79 -4.27 -10.18 -22.88
C GLU A 79 -3.86 -8.96 -22.03
N ILE A 80 -3.46 -9.19 -20.77
CA ILE A 80 -3.03 -8.13 -19.86
C ILE A 80 -1.68 -7.61 -20.32
N THR A 81 -1.62 -6.29 -20.54
CA THR A 81 -0.38 -5.55 -20.80
C THR A 81 -0.27 -4.39 -19.81
N ILE A 82 0.75 -4.41 -18.96
CA ILE A 82 1.01 -3.33 -18.01
C ILE A 82 1.68 -2.17 -18.74
N SER A 83 0.98 -1.04 -18.77
CA SER A 83 1.48 0.22 -19.31
C SER A 83 2.12 1.08 -18.21
N ARG A 84 2.71 2.20 -18.60
CA ARG A 84 3.26 3.20 -17.66
C ARG A 84 2.74 4.58 -18.02
N THR A 85 2.44 5.38 -17.01
CA THR A 85 2.16 6.82 -17.21
C THR A 85 3.37 7.53 -17.81
N PRO A 86 3.19 8.71 -18.45
CA PRO A 86 4.30 9.51 -18.94
C PRO A 86 5.35 9.84 -17.88
N GLU A 87 6.49 10.35 -18.35
CA GLU A 87 7.49 10.93 -17.47
C GLU A 87 6.90 12.07 -16.61
N PRO A 88 7.49 12.31 -15.42
CA PRO A 88 8.69 11.65 -14.89
C PRO A 88 8.43 10.36 -14.10
N HIS A 89 7.17 10.00 -13.85
CA HIS A 89 6.83 9.01 -12.80
C HIS A 89 6.73 7.58 -13.28
N ARG A 90 6.33 7.36 -14.55
CA ARG A 90 6.28 6.02 -15.16
C ARG A 90 5.55 4.99 -14.29
N ARG A 91 4.47 5.43 -13.62
CA ARG A 91 3.64 4.64 -12.71
C ARG A 91 2.96 3.52 -13.50
N PRO A 92 2.98 2.26 -13.03
CA PRO A 92 2.23 1.19 -13.68
C PRO A 92 0.75 1.54 -13.78
N CYS A 93 0.17 1.37 -14.96
CA CYS A 93 -1.26 1.54 -15.20
C CYS A 93 -1.76 0.46 -16.18
N PHE A 94 -3.07 0.34 -16.31
CA PHE A 94 -3.69 -0.56 -17.28
C PHE A 94 -4.46 0.26 -18.32
N LEU A 95 -4.12 0.04 -19.59
CA LEU A 95 -4.83 0.60 -20.74
C LEU A 95 -5.27 -0.59 -21.59
N PRO A 96 -6.58 -0.87 -21.68
CA PRO A 96 -7.04 -2.03 -22.41
C PRO A 96 -6.86 -1.82 -23.91
N ALA A 97 -6.45 -2.87 -24.63
CA ALA A 97 -6.25 -2.82 -26.08
C ALA A 97 -7.57 -2.63 -26.85
N SER A 98 -8.67 -3.16 -26.30
CA SER A 98 -10.05 -2.94 -26.75
C SER A 98 -10.85 -2.29 -25.63
N GLN A 99 -11.85 -1.48 -25.96
CA GLN A 99 -12.78 -0.92 -24.95
C GLN A 99 -13.88 -1.89 -24.54
N THR A 100 -14.07 -2.96 -25.31
CA THR A 100 -15.11 -3.97 -25.08
C THR A 100 -14.50 -5.36 -25.06
N ARG A 101 -15.10 -6.23 -24.25
CA ARG A 101 -14.87 -7.67 -24.26
C ARG A 101 -15.44 -8.30 -25.55
N PRO A 102 -15.12 -9.57 -25.86
CA PRO A 102 -15.65 -10.25 -27.04
C PRO A 102 -17.18 -10.33 -27.10
N ASP A 103 -17.87 -10.29 -25.96
CA ASP A 103 -19.33 -10.28 -25.85
C ASP A 103 -19.96 -8.88 -26.02
N GLY A 104 -19.14 -7.86 -26.29
CA GLY A 104 -19.58 -6.48 -26.47
C GLY A 104 -19.72 -5.68 -25.17
N THR A 105 -19.54 -6.30 -24.00
CA THR A 105 -19.59 -5.58 -22.72
C THR A 105 -18.38 -4.67 -22.54
N PRO A 106 -18.53 -3.46 -21.95
CA PRO A 106 -17.41 -2.54 -21.76
C PRO A 106 -16.40 -3.08 -20.74
N ILE A 107 -15.11 -2.86 -21.01
CA ILE A 107 -14.04 -3.14 -20.06
C ILE A 107 -13.95 -1.95 -19.10
N PRO A 108 -14.09 -2.16 -17.78
CA PRO A 108 -13.99 -1.07 -16.83
C PRO A 108 -12.57 -0.49 -16.81
N ASN A 109 -12.47 0.82 -16.62
CA ASN A 109 -11.20 1.45 -16.29
C ASN A 109 -10.86 1.16 -14.82
N VAL A 110 -9.57 1.07 -14.51
CA VAL A 110 -9.09 0.76 -13.15
C VAL A 110 -7.98 1.71 -12.74
N GLU A 111 -7.93 2.02 -11.44
CA GLU A 111 -6.88 2.78 -10.79
C GLU A 111 -6.23 1.88 -9.74
N PHE A 112 -4.89 1.76 -9.75
CA PHE A 112 -4.19 0.97 -8.74
C PHE A 112 -2.75 1.41 -8.51
N ASN A 113 -2.25 1.21 -7.31
CA ASN A 113 -0.87 1.47 -6.92
C ASN A 113 -0.28 0.24 -6.24
N VAL A 114 1.05 0.10 -6.30
CA VAL A 114 1.77 -1.04 -5.73
C VAL A 114 3.03 -0.56 -5.02
N SER A 115 3.34 -1.16 -3.87
CA SER A 115 4.61 -0.96 -3.18
C SER A 115 5.20 -2.30 -2.75
N HIS A 116 6.51 -2.32 -2.51
CA HIS A 116 7.19 -3.50 -1.98
C HIS A 116 8.41 -3.10 -1.15
N GLN A 117 8.59 -3.75 -0.01
CA GLN A 117 9.80 -3.62 0.81
C GLN A 117 9.97 -4.87 1.67
N ALA A 118 11.22 -5.31 1.85
CA ALA A 118 11.61 -6.35 2.80
C ALA A 118 10.67 -7.58 2.79
N SER A 119 10.49 -8.19 1.61
CA SER A 119 9.68 -9.40 1.37
C SER A 119 8.16 -9.25 1.43
N LEU A 120 7.63 -8.04 1.60
CA LEU A 120 6.21 -7.76 1.47
C LEU A 120 5.95 -6.94 0.21
N VAL A 121 4.86 -7.28 -0.49
CA VAL A 121 4.35 -6.56 -1.66
C VAL A 121 2.89 -6.22 -1.40
N THR A 122 2.50 -4.96 -1.54
CA THR A 122 1.13 -4.51 -1.33
C THR A 122 0.56 -3.84 -2.58
N LEU A 123 -0.73 -3.99 -2.82
CA LEU A 123 -1.48 -3.33 -3.88
C LEU A 123 -2.75 -2.72 -3.30
N ALA A 124 -3.07 -1.51 -3.71
CA ALA A 124 -4.38 -0.90 -3.50
C ALA A 124 -4.97 -0.50 -4.85
N GLY A 125 -6.24 -0.80 -5.11
CA GLY A 125 -6.86 -0.44 -6.38
C GLY A 125 -8.39 -0.50 -6.37
N CYS A 126 -9.00 0.18 -7.32
CA CYS A 126 -10.44 0.28 -7.49
C CYS A 126 -10.83 0.30 -8.98
N ILE A 127 -12.10 0.00 -9.25
CA ILE A 127 -12.73 0.25 -10.55
C ILE A 127 -13.12 1.73 -10.60
N ILE A 128 -12.78 2.41 -11.70
CA ILE A 128 -13.16 3.80 -11.93
C ILE A 128 -14.63 3.84 -12.37
N PRO A 129 -15.52 4.51 -11.64
CA PRO A 129 -16.93 4.60 -12.03
C PRO A 129 -17.09 5.24 -13.41
N SER A 130 -18.06 4.76 -14.19
CA SER A 130 -18.35 5.31 -15.52
C SER A 130 -18.71 6.80 -15.48
N SER A 131 -19.33 7.27 -14.38
CA SER A 131 -19.64 8.69 -14.14
C SER A 131 -18.39 9.58 -14.03
N CYS A 132 -17.25 9.04 -13.59
CA CYS A 132 -15.98 9.75 -13.50
C CYS A 132 -15.16 9.67 -14.79
N SER A 133 -15.56 8.80 -15.74
CA SER A 133 -14.79 8.50 -16.94
C SER A 133 -14.89 9.58 -18.03
N GLY A 134 -15.82 10.53 -17.90
CA GLY A 134 -16.11 11.57 -18.89
C GLY A 134 -15.29 12.86 -18.80
N LEU A 135 -14.41 13.01 -17.81
CA LEU A 135 -13.66 14.25 -17.52
C LEU A 135 -12.22 14.27 -18.04
N GLY A 136 -11.81 13.28 -18.84
CA GLY A 136 -10.56 13.38 -19.59
C GLY A 136 -10.63 14.55 -20.56
N HIS A 137 -9.66 15.48 -20.50
CA HIS A 137 -9.49 16.48 -21.56
C HIS A 137 -9.39 15.73 -22.90
N ALA A 138 -10.41 15.84 -23.74
CA ALA A 138 -10.35 15.38 -25.11
C ALA A 138 -9.27 16.20 -25.82
N ASP A 139 -8.10 15.62 -26.08
CA ASP A 139 -7.26 16.18 -27.14
C ASP A 139 -8.06 16.11 -28.44
N SER A 140 -7.85 17.08 -29.33
CA SER A 140 -8.57 17.31 -30.58
C SER A 140 -8.41 16.18 -31.62
N ARG A 141 -7.95 15.01 -31.19
CA ARG A 141 -7.59 13.82 -31.98
C ARG A 141 -8.28 12.53 -31.53
N GLY A 142 -9.20 12.56 -30.56
CA GLY A 142 -10.03 11.40 -30.21
C GLY A 142 -9.26 10.18 -29.67
N LYS A 143 -8.03 10.38 -29.15
CA LYS A 143 -7.27 9.35 -28.43
C LYS A 143 -7.58 9.47 -26.93
N ASN A 144 -7.86 8.33 -26.28
CA ASN A 144 -8.05 8.25 -24.83
C ASN A 144 -6.87 8.90 -24.10
N THR A 145 -7.13 10.02 -23.44
CA THR A 145 -6.21 10.63 -22.49
C THR A 145 -6.25 9.81 -21.20
N LEU A 146 -5.09 9.48 -20.63
CA LEU A 146 -4.99 8.87 -19.31
C LEU A 146 -5.80 9.69 -18.30
N ILE A 147 -6.90 9.14 -17.78
CA ILE A 147 -7.61 9.70 -16.63
C ILE A 147 -6.66 9.73 -15.42
N THR A 148 -5.73 8.78 -15.36
CA THR A 148 -4.71 8.57 -14.32
C THR A 148 -3.43 9.39 -14.59
N GLY A 149 -3.59 10.61 -15.11
CA GLY A 149 -2.48 11.54 -15.32
C GLY A 149 -1.97 12.12 -14.00
N TYR A 150 -0.72 12.59 -14.01
CA TYR A 150 -0.18 13.46 -12.96
C TYR A 150 -1.18 14.57 -12.65
N THR A 151 -1.51 14.76 -11.37
CA THR A 151 -2.27 15.93 -10.92
C THR A 151 -1.41 16.70 -9.94
N SER A 152 -1.08 17.94 -10.28
CA SER A 152 -0.47 18.85 -9.30
C SER A 152 -1.39 18.93 -8.09
N PRO A 153 -0.90 18.64 -6.88
CA PRO A 153 -1.72 18.73 -5.70
C PRO A 153 -2.17 20.18 -5.50
N GLN A 154 -3.49 20.37 -5.38
CA GLN A 154 -4.09 21.68 -5.15
C GLN A 154 -4.34 21.85 -3.65
N PRO A 155 -3.75 22.86 -2.99
CA PRO A 155 -4.03 23.12 -1.60
C PRO A 155 -5.50 23.54 -1.46
N SER A 156 -6.26 22.85 -0.60
CA SER A 156 -7.70 23.05 -0.38
C SER A 156 -8.62 22.58 -1.51
N SER A 157 -8.28 21.51 -2.23
CA SER A 157 -9.26 20.83 -3.08
C SER A 157 -10.44 20.36 -2.21
N SER A 158 -11.64 20.84 -2.55
CA SER A 158 -12.88 20.29 -1.99
C SER A 158 -13.13 18.90 -2.58
N PRO A 159 -13.77 17.98 -1.84
CA PRO A 159 -14.23 16.71 -2.40
C PRO A 159 -15.08 16.97 -3.65
N ASP A 160 -14.61 16.52 -4.81
CA ASP A 160 -15.39 16.49 -6.04
C ASP A 160 -15.92 15.06 -6.24
N PRO A 161 -17.25 14.84 -6.16
CA PRO A 161 -17.83 13.51 -6.33
C PRO A 161 -17.66 12.96 -7.76
N LEU A 162 -17.34 13.81 -8.74
CA LEU A 162 -17.11 13.41 -10.13
C LEU A 162 -15.62 13.20 -10.45
N ALA A 163 -14.71 13.57 -9.55
CA ALA A 163 -13.29 13.35 -9.75
C ALA A 163 -12.97 11.86 -9.82
N ALA A 164 -12.15 11.48 -10.81
CA ALA A 164 -11.63 10.13 -10.91
C ALA A 164 -10.83 9.76 -9.65
N PRO A 165 -10.87 8.48 -9.22
CA PRO A 165 -10.14 8.07 -8.04
C PRO A 165 -8.64 8.20 -8.29
N GLN A 166 -7.92 8.56 -7.24
CA GLN A 166 -6.48 8.49 -7.18
C GLN A 166 -6.09 7.69 -5.96
N VAL A 167 -5.17 6.73 -6.14
CA VAL A 167 -4.77 5.80 -5.09
C VAL A 167 -3.26 5.74 -5.00
N GLY A 168 -2.73 5.79 -3.78
CA GLY A 168 -1.35 5.52 -3.45
C GLY A 168 -1.25 4.58 -2.26
N ILE A 169 -0.32 3.64 -2.32
CA ILE A 169 -0.01 2.74 -1.20
C ILE A 169 1.50 2.67 -1.03
N ASP A 170 1.96 2.69 0.21
CA ASP A 170 3.35 2.44 0.52
C ASP A 170 3.53 1.46 1.67
N ILE A 171 4.61 0.69 1.62
CA ILE A 171 5.03 -0.20 2.69
C ILE A 171 6.44 0.14 3.11
N SER A 172 6.64 0.30 4.41
CA SER A 172 7.92 0.64 5.02
C SER A 172 8.26 -0.35 6.13
N CYS A 173 9.50 -0.85 6.15
CA CYS A 173 10.02 -1.71 7.20
C CYS A 173 10.91 -0.93 8.17
N ALA A 174 10.54 -0.87 9.44
CA ALA A 174 11.26 -0.17 10.49
C ALA A 174 12.55 -0.86 10.96
N ASP A 175 12.73 -2.14 10.62
CA ASP A 175 13.92 -2.93 10.90
C ASP A 175 14.91 -2.97 9.70
N GLU A 176 14.67 -2.16 8.67
CA GLU A 176 15.55 -2.06 7.49
C GLU A 176 17.03 -1.80 7.84
N PRO A 177 17.39 -0.92 8.80
CA PRO A 177 18.79 -0.65 9.14
C PRO A 177 19.53 -1.92 9.57
N SER A 178 18.89 -2.75 10.40
CA SER A 178 19.43 -4.04 10.87
C SER A 178 19.61 -5.03 9.72
N ARG A 179 18.69 -5.01 8.74
CA ARG A 179 18.67 -5.95 7.59
C ARG A 179 19.72 -5.65 6.53
N ARG A 180 20.12 -4.39 6.35
CA ARG A 180 21.10 -4.01 5.33
C ARG A 180 22.55 -3.97 5.81
N SER A 181 22.84 -4.25 7.09
CA SER A 181 24.18 -4.31 7.70
C SER A 181 25.07 -3.06 7.54
N ARG A 182 24.63 -2.01 6.82
CA ARG A 182 25.44 -0.84 6.45
C ARG A 182 25.26 0.35 7.37
N ASN A 183 24.12 0.46 8.05
CA ASN A 183 23.85 1.52 9.02
C ASN A 183 23.38 0.90 10.34
N PRO A 184 24.10 1.08 11.45
CA PRO A 184 23.64 0.58 12.74
C PRO A 184 22.32 1.27 13.13
N PHE A 185 21.43 0.50 13.75
CA PHE A 185 20.21 1.04 14.35
C PHE A 185 20.59 2.14 15.36
N PRO A 186 19.90 3.30 15.39
CA PRO A 186 20.20 4.34 16.36
C PRO A 186 20.03 3.81 17.79
N THR A 187 21.10 3.89 18.59
CA THR A 187 21.10 3.44 20.00
C THR A 187 21.19 4.57 21.02
N THR A 188 21.42 5.80 20.57
CA THR A 188 21.50 6.99 21.42
C THR A 188 20.60 8.11 20.89
N PRO A 189 20.17 9.07 21.74
CA PRO A 189 19.40 10.22 21.28
C PRO A 189 20.10 11.03 20.18
N GLN A 190 21.43 11.19 20.28
CA GLN A 190 22.21 11.89 19.27
C GLN A 190 22.22 11.14 17.94
N ALA A 191 22.38 9.82 17.97
CA ALA A 191 22.35 8.98 16.77
C ALA A 191 20.97 9.02 16.09
N LEU A 192 19.88 9.03 16.88
CA LEU A 192 18.52 9.20 16.36
C LEU A 192 18.37 10.56 15.66
N ALA A 193 18.83 11.64 16.30
CA ALA A 193 18.76 12.97 15.73
C ALA A 193 19.52 13.07 14.40
N SER A 194 20.77 12.56 14.36
CA SER A 194 21.58 12.52 13.15
C SER A 194 20.96 11.66 12.04
N PHE A 195 20.32 10.53 12.40
CA PHE A 195 19.59 9.70 11.44
C PHE A 195 18.42 10.46 10.80
N VAL A 196 17.61 11.15 11.61
CA VAL A 196 16.45 11.93 11.12
C VAL A 196 16.90 13.14 10.28
N ASP A 197 18.02 13.79 10.62
CA ASP A 197 18.54 14.97 9.92
C ASP A 197 18.93 14.72 8.45
N VAL A 198 19.26 13.48 8.09
CA VAL A 198 19.53 13.07 6.70
C VAL A 198 18.33 13.34 5.78
N PHE A 199 17.12 13.36 6.34
CA PHE A 199 15.86 13.49 5.60
C PHE A 199 15.22 14.87 5.73
N SER A 200 16.02 15.89 6.06
CA SER A 200 15.55 17.28 6.23
C SER A 200 15.00 17.96 4.97
N GLU A 201 15.32 17.42 3.78
CA GLU A 201 14.73 17.85 2.51
C GLU A 201 13.36 17.19 2.22
N VAL A 202 12.99 16.15 2.97
CA VAL A 202 11.74 15.39 2.79
C VAL A 202 10.67 15.82 3.80
N PHE A 203 11.08 16.05 5.04
CA PHE A 203 10.17 16.34 6.15
C PHE A 203 10.19 17.81 6.56
N SER A 204 9.07 18.29 7.08
CA SER A 204 9.02 19.65 7.64
C SER A 204 9.81 19.74 8.94
N HIS A 205 10.20 20.95 9.36
CA HIS A 205 10.86 21.15 10.65
C HIS A 205 10.03 20.62 11.83
N ARG A 206 8.70 20.72 11.73
CA ARG A 206 7.78 20.20 12.76
C ARG A 206 7.88 18.68 12.84
N GLU A 207 7.78 17.99 11.71
CA GLU A 207 7.86 16.53 11.64
C GLU A 207 9.22 16.03 12.13
N LEU A 208 10.32 16.66 11.70
CA LEU A 208 11.67 16.35 12.17
C LEU A 208 11.78 16.49 13.69
N ASN A 209 11.24 17.57 14.27
CA ASN A 209 11.26 17.77 15.72
C ASN A 209 10.45 16.70 16.46
N VAL A 210 9.28 16.32 15.94
CA VAL A 210 8.45 15.24 16.51
C VAL A 210 9.24 13.93 16.53
N MET A 211 9.86 13.54 15.41
CA MET A 211 10.61 12.29 15.29
C MET A 211 11.88 12.25 16.16
N LYS A 212 12.45 13.41 16.51
CA LYS A 212 13.62 13.52 17.40
C LYS A 212 13.26 13.59 18.89
N THR A 213 12.02 13.93 19.23
CA THR A 213 11.61 14.16 20.62
C THR A 213 11.33 12.84 21.31
N ILE A 214 12.32 12.28 22.00
CA ILE A 214 12.16 10.98 22.68
C ILE A 214 11.10 11.09 23.80
N PRO A 215 10.13 10.18 23.86
CA PRO A 215 9.13 10.18 24.93
C PRO A 215 9.80 9.94 26.29
N HIS A 216 9.10 10.26 27.37
CA HIS A 216 9.61 10.03 28.72
C HIS A 216 9.97 8.54 28.90
N TRP A 217 11.22 8.28 29.28
CA TRP A 217 11.74 6.95 29.59
C TRP A 217 12.16 6.91 31.06
N SER A 218 12.10 5.73 31.69
CA SER A 218 12.49 5.57 33.09
C SER A 218 13.93 5.07 33.19
N PRO A 219 14.80 5.75 33.96
CA PRO A 219 16.17 5.27 34.23
C PRO A 219 16.22 3.87 34.84
N ASP A 220 15.18 3.52 35.61
CA ASP A 220 15.08 2.23 36.29
C ASP A 220 14.61 1.10 35.35
N SER A 221 14.10 1.46 34.16
CA SER A 221 13.65 0.50 33.15
C SER A 221 14.80 0.12 32.24
N THR A 222 15.41 -1.04 32.49
CA THR A 222 16.54 -1.53 31.69
C THR A 222 16.09 -2.21 30.40
N THR A 223 14.84 -2.68 30.32
CA THR A 223 14.24 -3.33 29.14
C THR A 223 12.81 -2.85 28.91
N GLY A 224 12.25 -3.11 27.72
CA GLY A 224 10.87 -2.78 27.39
C GLY A 224 10.66 -1.36 26.84
N PRO A 225 9.40 -0.96 26.57
CA PRO A 225 9.07 0.31 25.89
C PRO A 225 9.43 1.55 26.70
N THR A 226 9.52 1.41 28.03
CA THR A 226 9.90 2.48 28.96
C THR A 226 11.41 2.62 29.16
N SER A 227 12.23 1.73 28.58
CA SER A 227 13.68 1.90 28.56
C SER A 227 14.11 2.93 27.51
N LEU A 228 15.34 3.45 27.63
CA LEU A 228 15.90 4.35 26.62
C LEU A 228 15.93 3.71 25.21
N GLU A 229 16.35 2.44 25.13
CA GLU A 229 16.37 1.69 23.87
C GLU A 229 14.97 1.53 23.28
N GLY A 230 13.99 1.18 24.12
CA GLY A 230 12.58 1.08 23.71
C GLY A 230 12.05 2.41 23.19
N ALA A 231 12.31 3.51 23.88
CA ALA A 231 11.89 4.84 23.47
C ALA A 231 12.53 5.28 22.14
N ILE A 232 13.82 4.98 21.92
CA ILE A 232 14.49 5.25 20.64
C ILE A 232 13.90 4.37 19.53
N LYS A 233 13.65 3.09 19.79
CA LYS A 233 13.02 2.18 18.83
C LYS A 233 11.63 2.66 18.43
N SER A 234 10.83 3.14 19.39
CA SER A 234 9.53 3.76 19.12
C SER A 234 9.64 4.98 18.22
N GLN A 235 10.69 5.80 18.37
CA GLN A 235 10.89 6.94 17.50
C GLN A 235 11.38 6.60 16.09
N VAL A 236 12.21 5.57 15.93
CA VAL A 236 12.55 5.04 14.61
C VAL A 236 11.30 4.50 13.91
N ARG A 237 10.42 3.80 14.64
CA ARG A 237 9.13 3.36 14.10
C ARG A 237 8.25 4.54 13.67
N LEU A 238 8.18 5.60 14.48
CA LEU A 238 7.44 6.81 14.13
C LEU A 238 7.98 7.43 12.84
N PHE A 239 9.30 7.49 12.67
CA PHE A 239 9.93 7.93 11.43
C PHE A 239 9.45 7.13 10.22
N TYR A 240 9.44 5.80 10.29
CA TYR A 240 8.98 4.96 9.18
C TYR A 240 7.47 5.03 8.95
N ALA A 241 6.67 5.35 9.96
CA ALA A 241 5.26 5.68 9.79
C ALA A 241 5.07 6.97 8.98
N TYR A 242 5.80 8.04 9.32
CA TYR A 242 5.84 9.29 8.55
C TYR A 242 6.33 9.08 7.11
N TRP A 243 7.36 8.26 6.92
CA TRP A 243 7.88 7.91 5.61
C TRP A 243 6.82 7.22 4.74
N ALA A 244 6.14 6.18 5.28
CA ALA A 244 5.07 5.49 4.57
C ALA A 244 3.94 6.45 4.18
N LEU A 245 3.53 7.36 5.08
CA LEU A 245 2.49 8.37 4.80
C LEU A 245 2.90 9.32 3.67
N LYS A 246 4.13 9.84 3.68
CA LYS A 246 4.70 10.67 2.61
C LYS A 246 4.67 9.94 1.27
N GLU A 247 5.24 8.75 1.22
CA GLU A 247 5.32 7.94 -0.01
C GLU A 247 3.94 7.58 -0.54
N ALA A 248 2.98 7.21 0.32
CA ALA A 248 1.62 6.91 -0.09
C ALA A 248 0.94 8.12 -0.74
N TYR A 249 1.08 9.32 -0.15
CA TYR A 249 0.54 10.55 -0.75
C TYR A 249 1.20 10.89 -2.09
N ILE A 250 2.53 10.82 -2.17
CA ILE A 250 3.31 11.11 -3.39
C ILE A 250 2.90 10.15 -4.51
N LYS A 251 2.76 8.85 -4.19
CA LYS A 251 2.32 7.82 -5.13
C LYS A 251 0.89 8.03 -5.60
N MET A 252 0.01 8.53 -4.72
CA MET A 252 -1.37 8.87 -5.05
C MET A 252 -1.45 10.03 -6.04
N THR A 253 -0.76 11.14 -5.77
CA THR A 253 -0.71 12.29 -6.70
C THR A 253 0.07 11.99 -7.97
N GLY A 254 0.86 10.91 -7.94
CA GLY A 254 1.78 10.53 -8.99
C GLY A 254 2.92 11.52 -9.09
N GLU A 255 3.35 12.14 -7.99
CA GLU A 255 4.58 12.94 -7.94
C GLU A 255 5.78 12.04 -7.59
N ALA A 256 6.99 12.60 -7.53
CA ALA A 256 8.20 11.88 -7.11
C ALA A 256 8.83 12.63 -5.93
N LEU A 257 9.87 12.06 -5.31
CA LEU A 257 10.63 12.69 -4.22
C LEU A 257 11.33 14.01 -4.62
N LEU A 258 11.23 14.44 -5.88
CA LEU A 258 11.72 15.73 -6.37
C LEU A 258 10.65 16.84 -6.35
N ALA A 259 9.47 16.54 -5.78
CA ALA A 259 8.41 17.51 -5.59
C ALA A 259 8.93 18.72 -4.78
N PRO A 260 8.89 19.95 -5.31
CA PRO A 260 9.42 21.12 -4.60
C PRO A 260 8.61 21.45 -3.33
N TRP A 261 7.40 20.89 -3.22
CA TRP A 261 6.48 21.07 -2.11
C TRP A 261 6.59 19.97 -1.04
N LEU A 262 7.53 19.04 -1.17
CA LEU A 262 7.60 17.85 -0.30
C LEU A 262 7.66 18.21 1.20
N ARG A 263 8.39 19.27 1.57
CA ARG A 263 8.49 19.79 2.94
C ARG A 263 7.22 20.51 3.42
N GLU A 264 6.40 20.97 2.48
CA GLU A 264 5.15 21.70 2.72
C GLU A 264 3.95 20.75 2.87
N LEU A 265 4.12 19.49 2.48
CA LEU A 265 3.23 18.39 2.87
C LEU A 265 3.54 18.00 4.30
N GLU A 266 2.58 18.12 5.22
CA GLU A 266 2.77 17.78 6.63
C GLU A 266 1.70 16.82 7.12
N PHE A 267 2.07 15.92 8.02
CA PHE A 267 1.13 15.04 8.72
C PHE A 267 1.09 15.34 10.22
N THR A 268 -0.12 15.50 10.75
CA THR A 268 -0.36 15.65 12.20
C THR A 268 -1.20 14.50 12.73
N ASN A 269 -1.19 14.33 14.06
CA ASN A 269 -1.82 13.20 14.76
C ASN A 269 -1.32 11.84 14.27
N VAL A 270 -0.06 11.76 13.85
CA VAL A 270 0.56 10.48 13.46
C VAL A 270 0.84 9.67 14.70
N THR A 271 0.36 8.44 14.72
CA THR A 271 0.66 7.42 15.73
C THR A 271 1.13 6.17 15.04
N THR A 272 2.01 5.40 15.68
CA THR A 272 2.37 4.05 15.19
C THR A 272 1.30 3.08 15.66
N PRO A 273 0.50 2.47 14.77
CA PRO A 273 -0.49 1.48 15.18
C PRO A 273 0.20 0.31 15.89
N GLU A 274 -0.39 -0.14 17.00
CA GLU A 274 0.07 -1.29 17.75
C GLU A 274 -0.79 -2.51 17.42
N ILE A 275 -0.16 -3.67 17.36
CA ILE A 275 -0.89 -4.92 17.23
C ILE A 275 -1.39 -5.32 18.61
N SER A 276 -2.72 -5.36 18.74
CA SER A 276 -3.34 -5.94 19.93
C SER A 276 -3.07 -7.45 19.93
N LEU A 277 -2.22 -7.89 20.87
CA LEU A 277 -1.99 -9.32 21.07
C LEU A 277 -3.30 -9.98 21.53
N PRO A 278 -3.72 -11.12 20.95
CA PRO A 278 -4.87 -11.85 21.45
C PRO A 278 -4.61 -12.30 22.89
N GLY A 279 -5.23 -11.59 23.85
CA GLY A 279 -5.11 -11.88 25.29
C GLY A 279 -5.18 -10.66 26.23
N SER A 280 -5.06 -9.42 25.74
CA SER A 280 -5.03 -8.23 26.62
C SER A 280 -6.41 -7.73 27.10
N ASN A 281 -7.51 -8.21 26.51
CA ASN A 281 -8.87 -7.82 26.88
C ASN A 281 -9.68 -9.01 27.43
N LEU A 282 -9.33 -9.49 28.63
CA LEU A 282 -10.29 -10.21 29.49
C LEU A 282 -10.76 -9.25 30.59
N PRO A 283 -12.04 -8.84 30.61
CA PRO A 283 -12.57 -8.09 31.74
C PRO A 283 -12.70 -9.06 32.93
N GLY A 284 -11.77 -8.96 33.90
CA GLY A 284 -11.95 -9.62 35.21
C GLY A 284 -10.78 -10.40 35.81
N LEU A 285 -9.52 -10.17 35.43
CA LEU A 285 -8.37 -10.75 36.16
C LEU A 285 -7.62 -9.67 36.95
N ASN A 286 -8.02 -9.55 38.22
CA ASN A 286 -7.26 -8.85 39.24
C ASN A 286 -5.84 -9.44 39.36
N GLY A 287 -4.85 -8.55 39.42
CA GLY A 287 -3.68 -8.65 40.29
C GLY A 287 -2.82 -9.92 40.24
N ASN A 288 -1.57 -9.71 39.82
CA ASN A 288 -0.40 -10.51 40.14
C ASN A 288 -0.28 -11.87 39.44
N ASN A 289 0.36 -11.86 38.26
CA ASN A 289 1.52 -12.71 38.01
C ASN A 289 2.27 -12.23 36.75
N GLN A 290 3.40 -11.56 37.00
CA GLN A 290 4.44 -11.33 36.01
C GLN A 290 5.20 -12.63 35.78
N SER A 291 5.10 -13.18 34.57
CA SER A 291 6.18 -13.98 33.98
C SER A 291 6.24 -13.64 32.51
N GLY A 292 7.29 -12.91 32.12
CA GLY A 292 7.59 -12.51 30.76
C GLY A 292 7.93 -13.69 29.86
N GLN A 293 6.90 -14.39 29.39
CA GLN A 293 6.99 -15.17 28.17
C GLN A 293 6.39 -14.34 27.05
N ALA A 294 7.25 -13.86 26.14
CA ALA A 294 6.83 -13.40 24.84
C ALA A 294 6.06 -14.55 24.18
N THR A 295 4.74 -14.49 24.20
CA THR A 295 3.90 -15.37 23.40
C THR A 295 4.27 -15.11 21.94
N SER A 296 5.06 -16.03 21.37
CA SER A 296 5.42 -16.02 19.96
C SER A 296 4.13 -15.90 19.17
N ILE A 297 3.97 -14.78 18.47
CA ILE A 297 2.90 -14.58 17.51
C ILE A 297 3.14 -15.60 16.40
N THR A 298 2.47 -16.75 16.46
CA THR A 298 2.60 -17.81 15.45
C THR A 298 1.80 -17.51 14.19
N THR A 299 0.93 -16.48 14.22
CA THR A 299 0.10 -16.06 13.09
C THR A 299 0.35 -14.59 12.76
N PRO A 300 0.74 -14.25 11.51
CA PRO A 300 0.94 -12.87 11.12
C PRO A 300 -0.32 -12.05 11.38
N SER A 301 -0.19 -10.94 12.09
CA SER A 301 -1.32 -10.12 12.54
C SER A 301 -1.17 -8.69 12.03
N TRP A 302 -2.31 -8.09 11.73
CA TRP A 302 -2.45 -6.68 11.40
C TRP A 302 -2.98 -5.94 12.62
N SER A 303 -2.59 -4.68 12.79
CA SER A 303 -3.29 -3.77 13.70
C SER A 303 -4.66 -3.38 13.13
N GLU A 304 -5.49 -2.75 13.95
CA GLU A 304 -6.61 -1.96 13.42
C GLU A 304 -6.08 -0.82 12.52
N SER A 305 -6.91 -0.38 11.58
CA SER A 305 -6.58 0.74 10.69
C SER A 305 -6.68 2.05 11.46
N TYR A 306 -5.58 2.81 11.49
CA TYR A 306 -5.56 4.12 12.10
C TYR A 306 -5.88 5.21 11.06
N THR A 307 -7.00 5.89 11.27
CA THR A 307 -7.57 6.94 10.40
C THR A 307 -7.41 8.36 10.97
N GLY A 308 -6.78 8.51 12.14
CA GLY A 308 -6.69 9.80 12.85
C GLY A 308 -5.68 10.79 12.26
N VAL A 309 -4.88 10.37 11.28
CA VAL A 309 -3.87 11.21 10.62
C VAL A 309 -4.55 12.34 9.85
N GLN A 310 -4.05 13.56 10.04
CA GLN A 310 -4.48 14.74 9.27
C GLN A 310 -3.36 15.16 8.33
N THR A 311 -3.74 15.48 7.09
CA THR A 311 -2.80 15.89 6.03
C THR A 311 -2.96 17.36 5.70
N TRP A 312 -1.84 18.06 5.61
CA TRP A 312 -1.76 19.48 5.32
C TRP A 312 -0.82 19.71 4.14
N LEU A 313 -1.16 20.67 3.28
CA LEU A 313 -0.29 21.12 2.20
C LEU A 313 -0.24 22.64 2.20
N TYR A 314 0.96 23.22 2.29
CA TYR A 314 1.17 24.66 2.45
C TYR A 314 0.35 25.25 3.62
N GLY A 315 0.31 24.52 4.74
CA GLY A 315 -0.44 24.88 5.94
C GLY A 315 -1.97 24.80 5.81
N LYS A 316 -2.51 24.32 4.68
CA LYS A 316 -3.96 24.12 4.49
C LYS A 316 -4.32 22.64 4.59
N LYS A 317 -5.38 22.34 5.33
CA LYS A 317 -5.88 20.96 5.46
C LYS A 317 -6.41 20.43 4.13
N MET A 318 -6.08 19.18 3.82
CA MET A 318 -6.60 18.46 2.67
C MET A 318 -7.94 17.82 3.07
N GLU A 319 -9.04 18.38 2.56
CA GLU A 319 -10.41 17.96 2.92
C GLU A 319 -11.01 16.95 1.94
N ASP A 320 -10.32 16.59 0.87
CA ASP A 320 -10.72 15.59 -0.14
C ASP A 320 -10.04 14.23 0.04
N LEU A 321 -9.06 14.15 0.93
CA LEU A 321 -8.19 13.00 1.13
C LEU A 321 -8.64 12.14 2.31
N ARG A 322 -8.61 10.81 2.13
CA ARG A 322 -8.49 9.86 3.24
C ARG A 322 -7.12 9.21 3.19
N ILE A 323 -6.48 9.11 4.35
CA ILE A 323 -5.22 8.40 4.50
C ILE A 323 -5.30 7.51 5.74
N GLU A 324 -4.78 6.30 5.62
CA GLU A 324 -4.74 5.32 6.70
C GLU A 324 -3.35 4.74 6.84
N ILE A 325 -3.04 4.32 8.06
CA ILE A 325 -1.85 3.52 8.35
C ILE A 325 -2.24 2.29 9.17
N VAL A 326 -1.70 1.15 8.77
CA VAL A 326 -1.79 -0.13 9.50
C VAL A 326 -0.39 -0.64 9.80
N ALA A 327 -0.22 -1.33 10.93
CA ALA A 327 0.99 -2.06 11.24
C ALA A 327 0.81 -3.55 10.92
N PHE A 328 1.87 -4.19 10.47
CA PHE A 328 1.93 -5.64 10.28
C PHE A 328 3.15 -6.21 10.99
N GLU A 329 2.90 -7.22 11.81
CA GLU A 329 3.86 -7.73 12.79
C GLU A 329 4.53 -6.58 13.57
N THR A 330 5.81 -6.73 13.89
CA THR A 330 6.56 -5.69 14.61
C THR A 330 7.23 -4.70 13.68
N ASP A 331 7.40 -4.98 12.40
CA ASP A 331 8.39 -4.22 11.63
C ASP A 331 7.81 -3.45 10.45
N TYR A 332 6.55 -3.66 10.09
CA TYR A 332 6.01 -3.08 8.86
C TYR A 332 4.90 -2.08 9.14
N PHE A 333 4.91 -1.00 8.36
CA PHE A 333 3.81 -0.07 8.23
C PHE A 333 3.33 -0.07 6.79
N VAL A 334 2.02 -0.11 6.59
CA VAL A 334 1.41 0.13 5.27
C VAL A 334 0.53 1.36 5.37
N ALA A 335 0.87 2.38 4.60
CA ALA A 335 0.05 3.57 4.46
C ALA A 335 -0.70 3.53 3.13
N THR A 336 -1.98 3.89 3.13
CA THR A 336 -2.80 4.00 1.92
C THR A 336 -3.45 5.38 1.90
N ALA A 337 -3.36 6.06 0.76
CA ALA A 337 -3.93 7.38 0.51
C ALA A 337 -4.87 7.29 -0.70
N ALA A 338 -6.10 7.81 -0.58
CA ALA A 338 -6.99 7.91 -1.72
C ALA A 338 -7.90 9.14 -1.66
N ARG A 339 -8.31 9.60 -2.85
CA ARG A 339 -9.31 10.67 -3.06
C ARG A 339 -10.10 10.42 -4.34
N GLY A 340 -11.22 11.14 -4.51
CA GLY A 340 -12.11 10.98 -5.67
C GLY A 340 -12.98 9.72 -5.59
N ALA A 341 -14.00 9.65 -6.44
CA ALA A 341 -14.96 8.54 -6.56
C ALA A 341 -15.49 7.96 -5.23
N GLY A 342 -15.71 8.82 -4.23
CA GLY A 342 -16.21 8.41 -2.91
C GLY A 342 -15.20 7.63 -2.04
N LEU A 343 -13.91 7.60 -2.41
CA LEU A 343 -12.84 6.95 -1.63
C LEU A 343 -12.06 7.93 -0.73
N GLY A 344 -12.30 9.23 -0.90
CA GLY A 344 -11.62 10.30 -0.17
C GLY A 344 -12.18 10.55 1.24
N ALA A 345 -12.03 11.79 1.70
CA ALA A 345 -12.59 12.23 2.96
C ALA A 345 -14.12 12.03 2.98
N GLY A 346 -14.65 11.58 4.13
CA GLY A 346 -16.10 11.31 4.28
C GLY A 346 -16.58 10.01 3.61
N SER A 347 -15.68 9.18 3.07
CA SER A 347 -16.01 7.85 2.54
C SER A 347 -16.54 6.88 3.61
N GLN A 348 -16.20 7.11 4.87
CA GLN A 348 -16.79 6.40 6.00
C GLN A 348 -18.15 7.03 6.36
N VAL A 349 -19.23 6.36 5.99
CA VAL A 349 -20.59 6.74 6.37
C VAL A 349 -21.05 5.84 7.51
N ALA A 350 -21.51 6.43 8.62
CA ALA A 350 -21.98 5.68 9.78
C ALA A 350 -23.12 4.71 9.38
N GLY A 351 -22.95 3.43 9.72
CA GLY A 351 -23.91 2.37 9.41
C GLY A 351 -23.81 1.78 7.99
N ALA A 352 -22.92 2.29 7.15
CA ALA A 352 -22.58 1.68 5.87
C ALA A 352 -21.29 0.85 5.98
N THR A 353 -21.14 -0.14 5.11
CA THR A 353 -19.88 -0.88 4.95
C THR A 353 -18.80 0.06 4.45
N ASP A 354 -17.64 0.04 5.10
CA ASP A 354 -16.51 0.87 4.70
C ASP A 354 -16.05 0.50 3.27
N PRO A 355 -15.95 1.46 2.33
CA PRO A 355 -15.45 1.18 0.99
C PRO A 355 -13.98 0.76 0.99
N TRP A 356 -13.20 1.10 2.02
CA TRP A 356 -11.81 0.63 2.15
C TRP A 356 -11.78 -0.77 2.75
N ARG A 357 -11.68 -1.78 1.88
CA ARG A 357 -11.60 -3.20 2.28
C ARG A 357 -10.33 -3.47 3.07
N GLU A 358 -10.32 -4.44 3.98
CA GLU A 358 -9.12 -4.81 4.73
C GLU A 358 -7.96 -5.24 3.82
N LEU A 359 -6.72 -5.19 4.33
CA LEU A 359 -5.57 -5.74 3.62
C LEU A 359 -5.61 -7.27 3.65
N GLU A 360 -5.91 -7.85 2.49
CA GLU A 360 -6.05 -9.30 2.39
C GLU A 360 -4.79 -9.98 1.85
N LYS A 361 -4.42 -11.12 2.44
CA LYS A 361 -3.30 -11.93 1.96
C LYS A 361 -3.70 -12.66 0.68
N ILE A 362 -2.87 -12.55 -0.35
CA ILE A 362 -2.98 -13.29 -1.60
C ILE A 362 -1.86 -14.32 -1.67
N ASP A 363 -2.21 -15.58 -1.89
CA ASP A 363 -1.28 -16.67 -2.11
C ASP A 363 -1.09 -16.92 -3.62
N ILE A 364 0.17 -16.96 -4.06
CA ILE A 364 0.52 -17.08 -5.48
C ILE A 364 -0.02 -18.38 -6.10
N LEU A 365 0.05 -19.50 -5.39
CA LEU A 365 -0.33 -20.79 -5.96
C LEU A 365 -1.81 -21.07 -5.78
N LYS A 366 -2.39 -20.66 -4.64
CA LYS A 366 -3.80 -20.91 -4.34
C LYS A 366 -4.72 -19.91 -5.04
N ASP A 367 -4.43 -18.60 -4.99
CA ASP A 367 -5.33 -17.56 -5.48
C ASP A 367 -5.02 -17.15 -6.93
N ILE A 368 -3.73 -17.02 -7.28
CA ILE A 368 -3.31 -16.48 -8.59
C ILE A 368 -3.18 -17.57 -9.67
N ALA A 369 -2.56 -18.71 -9.35
CA ALA A 369 -2.28 -19.75 -10.36
C ALA A 369 -3.51 -20.19 -11.18
N PRO A 370 -4.71 -20.39 -10.61
CA PRO A 370 -5.89 -20.76 -11.39
C PRO A 370 -6.23 -19.72 -12.48
N CYS A 371 -6.05 -18.42 -12.19
CA CYS A 371 -6.27 -17.35 -13.17
C CYS A 371 -5.14 -17.30 -14.20
N ALA A 372 -3.90 -17.35 -13.74
CA ALA A 372 -2.70 -17.28 -14.58
C ALA A 372 -2.60 -18.45 -15.58
N GLN A 373 -3.16 -19.60 -15.24
CA GLN A 373 -3.17 -20.81 -16.06
C GLN A 373 -4.47 -20.98 -16.86
N GLY A 374 -5.40 -20.01 -16.81
CA GLY A 374 -6.67 -20.08 -17.53
C GLY A 374 -7.65 -21.14 -17.01
N GLN A 375 -7.48 -21.59 -15.77
CA GLN A 375 -8.33 -22.61 -15.11
C GLN A 375 -9.48 -21.97 -14.30
N CYS A 376 -9.48 -20.65 -14.15
CA CYS A 376 -10.54 -19.90 -13.48
C CYS A 376 -11.77 -19.68 -14.37
N GLN A 377 -12.88 -19.28 -13.76
CA GLN A 377 -14.12 -18.91 -14.46
C GLN A 377 -14.30 -17.38 -14.57
N CYS A 378 -13.26 -16.58 -14.28
CA CYS A 378 -13.32 -15.13 -14.22
C CYS A 378 -13.87 -14.46 -15.48
N CYS A 379 -13.49 -14.99 -16.65
CA CYS A 379 -13.82 -14.46 -17.97
C CYS A 379 -14.99 -15.17 -18.66
N LEU A 380 -15.56 -16.20 -18.03
CA LEU A 380 -16.78 -16.82 -18.54
C LEU A 380 -17.92 -15.84 -18.26
N SER A 381 -18.53 -15.33 -19.33
CA SER A 381 -19.78 -14.59 -19.23
C SER A 381 -20.76 -15.44 -18.44
N GLN A 382 -21.42 -14.84 -17.43
CA GLN A 382 -22.61 -15.45 -16.86
C GLN A 382 -23.66 -15.46 -17.97
N GLN A 383 -23.68 -16.54 -18.76
CA GLN A 383 -24.83 -16.89 -19.57
C GLN A 383 -25.93 -17.32 -18.60
N ILE A 384 -26.70 -16.33 -18.12
CA ILE A 384 -28.02 -16.57 -17.55
C ILE A 384 -28.98 -15.60 -18.23
#